data_AF-A0A936EB87-F1
#
_entry.id   AF-A0A936EB87-F1
#
_cell.length_a   1.000
_cell.length_b   1.000
_cell.length_c   1.000
_cell.angle_alpha   90.00
_cell.angle_beta   90.00
_cell.angle_gamma   90.00
#
_symmetry.space_group_name_H-M   'P 1'
#
loop_
_entity.id
_entity.type
_entity.pdbx_description
1 polymer ?
#
loop_
_entity_poly.entity_id
_entity_poly.type
_entity_poly.pdbx_seq_one_letter_code
_entity_poly.pdbx_strand_id
1 'polypeptide(L)' 'MALEPPTKPMIAEAAAAGFVETGHGRIPRLQILTIDGILNYRDVPRLPVIDTTAFKKAPKEKQGGQGALDL' A
#
# COMPACT_ATOMS: atom_id res chain seq x y z
N MET A 1 -12.25 -21.73 6.02
CA MET A 1 -10.83 -21.56 5.62
C MET A 1 -10.26 -20.45 6.47
N ALA A 2 -9.18 -20.72 7.22
CA ALA A 2 -8.54 -19.74 8.10
C ALA A 2 -7.29 -19.17 7.40
N LEU A 3 -7.03 -17.89 7.60
CA LEU A 3 -5.77 -17.26 7.21
C LEU A 3 -4.73 -17.61 8.27
N GLU A 4 -3.66 -18.30 7.88
CA GLU A 4 -2.62 -18.71 8.83
C GLU A 4 -1.69 -17.53 9.18
N PRO A 5 -1.21 -17.47 10.43
CA PRO A 5 -0.20 -16.49 10.82
C PRO A 5 1.14 -16.77 10.11
N PRO A 6 2.02 -15.76 9.97
CA PRO A 6 3.32 -15.96 9.36
C PRO A 6 4.17 -16.95 10.16
N THR A 7 4.85 -17.83 9.44
CA THR A 7 5.70 -18.85 10.06
C THR A 7 7.01 -18.26 10.56
N LYS A 8 7.69 -18.95 11.49
CA LYS A 8 9.03 -18.57 11.98
C LYS A 8 10.06 -18.31 10.86
N PRO A 9 10.23 -19.19 9.84
CA PRO A 9 11.19 -18.93 8.79
C PRO A 9 10.87 -17.66 7.99
N MET A 10 9.58 -17.38 7.72
CA MET A 10 9.19 -16.13 7.04
C MET A 10 9.64 -14.90 7.84
N ILE A 11 9.40 -14.90 9.16
CA ILE A 11 9.79 -13.79 10.04
C ILE A 11 11.32 -13.62 10.04
N ALA A 12 12.06 -14.73 10.08
CA ALA A 12 13.52 -14.71 10.04
C ALA A 12 14.05 -14.14 8.71
N GLU A 13 13.48 -14.54 7.57
CA GLU A 13 13.83 -14.01 6.25
C GLU A 13 13.54 -12.51 6.15
N ALA A 14 12.38 -12.06 6.64
CA ALA A 14 12.01 -10.65 6.65
C ALA A 14 12.99 -9.80 7.49
N ALA A 15 13.41 -10.32 8.65
CA ALA A 15 14.40 -9.65 9.49
C ALA A 15 15.80 -9.61 8.82
N ALA A 16 16.22 -10.73 8.21
CA ALA A 16 17.52 -10.85 7.54
C ALA A 16 17.62 -9.99 6.27
N ALA A 17 16.49 -9.69 5.62
CA ALA A 17 16.47 -8.86 4.41
C ALA A 17 16.98 -7.42 4.66
N GLY A 18 16.97 -6.93 5.90
CA GLY A 18 17.51 -5.61 6.24
C GLY A 18 16.65 -4.44 5.74
N PHE A 19 17.30 -3.29 5.51
CA PHE A 19 16.63 -2.02 5.23
C PHE A 19 17.18 -1.33 3.98
N VAL A 20 16.36 -0.49 3.35
CA VAL A 20 16.76 0.48 2.31
C VAL A 20 16.81 1.86 2.94
N GLU A 21 17.90 2.59 2.72
CA GLU A 21 17.98 4.02 3.02
C GLU A 21 17.19 4.82 1.99
N THR A 22 16.35 5.74 2.45
CA THR A 22 15.65 6.70 1.60
C THR A 22 15.90 8.12 2.12
N GLY A 23 15.58 9.14 1.33
CA GLY A 23 15.66 10.54 1.78
C GLY A 23 14.78 10.86 3.01
N HIS A 24 13.87 9.96 3.40
CA HIS A 24 12.93 10.13 4.51
C HIS A 24 13.09 9.04 5.59
N GLY A 25 14.19 8.29 5.59
CA GLY A 25 14.51 7.29 6.60
C GLY A 25 14.66 5.87 6.05
N ARG A 26 14.75 4.91 6.97
CA ARG A 26 15.04 3.50 6.67
C ARG A 26 13.75 2.70 6.56
N ILE A 27 13.60 1.94 5.47
CA ILE A 27 12.40 1.14 5.21
C ILE A 27 12.80 -0.34 5.09
N PRO A 28 12.08 -1.28 5.73
CA PRO A 28 12.42 -2.70 5.61
C PRO A 28 12.33 -3.16 4.16
N ARG A 29 13.32 -3.93 3.70
CA ARG A 29 13.39 -4.48 2.34
C ARG A 29 12.29 -5.51 2.09
N LEU A 30 11.95 -6.28 3.11
CA LEU A 30 10.89 -7.28 3.09
C LEU A 30 9.98 -7.03 4.29
N GLN A 31 8.67 -6.98 4.05
CA GLN A 31 7.65 -6.75 5.07
C GLN A 31 6.61 -7.86 4.97
N ILE A 32 6.24 -8.43 6.11
CA ILE A 32 5.14 -9.38 6.21
C ILE A 32 3.91 -8.61 6.64
N LEU A 33 2.82 -8.77 5.90
CA LEU A 33 1.51 -8.19 6.19
C LEU A 33 0.49 -9.31 6.08
N THR A 34 -0.54 -9.28 6.92
CA THR A 34 -1.62 -10.27 6.88
C THR A 34 -2.83 -9.73 6.13
N ILE A 35 -3.59 -10.60 5.45
CA ILE A 35 -4.84 -10.18 4.80
C ILE A 35 -5.82 -9.62 5.84
N ASP A 36 -5.95 -10.27 7.01
CA ASP A 36 -6.78 -9.75 8.11
C ASP A 36 -6.32 -8.36 8.55
N GLY A 37 -5.01 -8.17 8.75
CA GLY A 37 -4.46 -6.90 9.17
C GLY A 37 -4.67 -5.79 8.15
N ILE A 38 -4.54 -6.08 6.85
CA ILE A 38 -4.80 -5.10 5.78
C ILE A 38 -6.29 -4.73 5.73
N LEU A 39 -7.17 -5.73 5.75
CA LEU A 39 -8.62 -5.51 5.67
C LEU A 39 -9.20 -4.79 6.89
N ASN A 40 -8.57 -4.94 8.06
CA ASN A 40 -8.94 -4.25 9.30
C ASN A 40 -8.07 -3.02 9.59
N TYR A 41 -7.25 -2.55 8.63
CA TYR A 41 -6.39 -1.38 8.78
C TYR A 41 -5.40 -1.42 9.95
N ARG A 42 -5.05 -2.62 10.44
CA ARG A 42 -4.01 -2.84 11.47
C ARG A 42 -2.62 -2.91 10.85
N ASP A 43 -2.53 -3.48 9.66
CA ASP A 43 -1.29 -3.65 8.91
C ASP A 43 -1.30 -2.69 7.71
N VAL A 44 -0.32 -1.79 7.65
CA VAL A 44 -0.11 -0.88 6.51
C VAL A 44 1.34 -1.00 6.04
N PRO A 45 1.58 -1.25 4.73
CA PRO A 45 2.95 -1.32 4.21
C PRO A 45 3.67 0.01 4.41
N ARG A 46 4.90 -0.03 4.92
CA ARG A 46 5.77 1.15 4.88
C ARG A 46 6.34 1.28 3.47
N LEU A 47 5.83 2.25 2.73
CA LEU A 47 6.27 2.56 1.37
C LEU A 47 7.25 3.74 1.39
N PRO A 48 8.24 3.78 0.48
CA PRO A 48 9.01 4.99 0.25
C PRO A 48 8.09 6.13 -0.17
N VAL A 49 8.50 7.36 0.13
CA VAL A 49 7.77 8.55 -0.33
C VAL A 49 7.74 8.51 -1.86
N ILE A 50 6.52 8.57 -2.41
CA ILE A 50 6.30 8.59 -3.85
C ILE A 50 5.93 10.01 -4.25
N ASP A 51 6.65 10.56 -5.23
CA ASP A 51 6.26 11.81 -5.87
C ASP A 51 4.97 11.59 -6.68
N THR A 52 3.86 12.08 -6.15
CA THR A 52 2.55 11.90 -6.77
C THR A 52 2.38 12.70 -8.06
N THR A 53 3.26 13.67 -8.33
CA THR A 53 3.25 14.47 -9.55
C THR A 53 3.74 13.69 -10.78
N ALA A 54 4.52 12.63 -10.56
CA ALA A 54 4.98 11.73 -11.61
C ALA A 54 3.86 10.82 -12.16
N PHE A 55 2.74 10.69 -11.44
CA PHE A 55 1.61 9.89 -11.91
C PHE A 55 0.75 10.65 -12.92
N LYS A 56 0.18 9.90 -13.87
CA LYS A 56 -0.81 10.43 -14.80
C LYS A 56 -2.01 10.99 -14.02
N LYS A 57 -2.29 12.29 -14.19
CA LYS A 57 -3.45 12.93 -13.59
C LYS A 57 -4.75 12.32 -14.13
N ALA A 58 -5.71 12.11 -13.24
CA ALA A 58 -7.06 11.71 -13.64
C ALA A 58 -7.66 12.78 -14.58
N PRO A 59 -8.39 12.37 -15.63
CA PRO A 59 -9.10 13.32 -16.49
C PRO A 59 -10.11 14.09 -15.65
N LYS A 60 -10.14 15.42 -15.82
CA LYS A 60 -11.17 16.26 -15.22
C LYS A 60 -12.48 16.07 -15.98
N GLU A 61 -13.59 15.98 -15.26
CA GLU A 61 -14.91 16.10 -15.86
C GLU A 61 -15.03 17.46 -16.56
N LYS A 62 -15.56 17.45 -17.79
CA LYS A 62 -15.89 18.69 -18.50
C LYS A 62 -17.17 19.24 -17.87
N GLN A 63 -17.12 20.45 -17.32
CA GLN A 63 -18.35 21.15 -16.95
C GLN A 63 -19.17 21.37 -18.22
N GLY A 64 -20.35 20.73 -18.29
CA GLY A 64 -21.29 20.90 -19.39
C GLY A 64 -21.93 19.62 -19.89
N GLY A 65 -22.77 18.98 -19.05
CA GLY A 65 -23.63 17.89 -19.50
C GLY A 65 -24.15 16.96 -18.41
N GLN A 66 -24.72 17.50 -17.33
CA GLN A 66 -25.68 16.69 -16.57
C GLN A 66 -26.93 16.57 -17.45
N GLY A 67 -27.13 15.40 -18.07
CA GLY A 67 -28.37 15.11 -18.79
C GLY A 67 -29.56 15.23 -17.83
N ALA A 68 -30.70 15.69 -18.34
CA ALA A 68 -31.90 15.85 -17.54
C ALA A 68 -32.26 14.52 -16.84
N LEU A 69 -32.49 14.60 -15.53
CA LEU A 69 -32.99 13.49 -14.73
C LEU A 69 -34.49 13.40 -15.00
N ASP A 70 -34.91 12.44 -15.81
CA ASP A 70 -36.32 12.08 -15.92
C ASP A 70 -36.67 11.21 -14.69
N LEU A 71 -37.52 11.76 -13.82
CA LEU A 71 -38.04 11.14 -12.59
C LEU A 71 -39.45 10.61 -12.82
#